data_AF-A0A7C6ZXS9-F1
#
_entry.id   AF-A0A7C6ZXS9-F1
#
_cell.length_a   1.000
_cell.length_b   1.000
_cell.length_c   1.000
_cell.angle_alpha   90.00
_cell.angle_beta   90.00
_cell.angle_gamma   90.00
#
_symmetry.space_group_name_H-M   'P 1'
#
loop_
_entity.id
_entity.type
_entity.pdbx_description
1 polymer ?
#
loop_
_entity_poly.entity_id
_entity_poly.type
_entity_poly.pdbx_seq_one_letter_code
_entity_poly.pdbx_strand_id
1 'polypeptide(L)' 'MTTKTTTGGVEQQYTWRENPDDIIILANRTNRNFILDLPAGRYRLDAGRRMRTLRSILKHQQIMALVEDGSLAIE' A
#
# COMPACT_ATOMS: atom_id res chain seq x y z
N MET A 1 -17.67 -33.71 -32.31
CA MET A 1 -17.21 -32.39 -32.79
C MET A 1 -17.94 -31.33 -31.99
N THR A 2 -17.16 -30.44 -31.36
CA THR A 2 -17.47 -29.09 -30.87
C THR A 2 -18.75 -28.88 -30.03
N THR A 3 -18.60 -28.89 -28.70
CA THR A 3 -19.41 -28.06 -27.82
C THR A 3 -18.68 -26.73 -27.60
N LYS A 4 -19.23 -25.64 -28.15
CA LYS A 4 -18.79 -24.28 -27.86
C LYS A 4 -19.27 -23.91 -26.46
N THR A 5 -18.37 -23.93 -25.48
CA THR A 5 -18.64 -23.35 -24.16
C THR A 5 -18.26 -21.88 -24.22
N THR A 6 -19.24 -21.03 -24.51
CA THR A 6 -19.13 -19.57 -24.32
C THR A 6 -19.25 -19.31 -22.83
N THR A 7 -18.13 -19.34 -22.11
CA THR A 7 -18.07 -18.79 -20.75
C THR A 7 -17.98 -17.28 -20.88
N GLY A 8 -19.14 -16.63 -20.91
CA GLY A 8 -19.24 -15.19 -20.75
C GLY A 8 -18.61 -14.80 -19.42
N GLY A 9 -17.55 -14.00 -19.48
CA GLY A 9 -16.92 -13.42 -18.30
C GLY A 9 -17.95 -12.59 -17.57
N VAL A 10 -18.38 -13.07 -16.40
CA VAL A 10 -19.11 -12.26 -15.44
C VAL A 10 -18.07 -11.28 -14.90
N GLU A 11 -17.93 -10.11 -15.54
CA GLU A 11 -17.28 -8.96 -14.91
C GLU A 11 -18.02 -8.73 -13.60
N GLN A 12 -17.42 -9.15 -12.49
CA GLN A 12 -17.91 -8.79 -11.18
C GLN A 12 -17.80 -7.28 -11.07
N GLN A 13 -18.92 -6.59 -11.34
CA GLN A 13 -19.09 -5.17 -11.11
C GLN A 13 -19.06 -4.93 -9.60
N TYR A 14 -17.89 -5.02 -9.01
CA TYR A 14 -17.64 -4.46 -7.70
C TYR A 14 -17.78 -2.94 -7.83
N THR A 15 -18.72 -2.35 -7.09
CA THR A 15 -18.85 -0.89 -6.94
C THR A 15 -17.64 -0.26 -6.24
N TRP A 16 -16.81 -1.08 -5.60
CA TRP A 16 -15.51 -0.72 -5.05
C TRP A 16 -14.42 -0.92 -6.11
N ARG A 17 -14.05 0.17 -6.80
CA ARG A 17 -12.84 0.24 -7.63
C ARG A 17 -11.70 0.83 -6.81
N GLU A 18 -11.15 0.08 -5.85
CA GLU A 18 -9.79 0.44 -5.40
C GLU A 18 -8.86 0.13 -6.57
N ASN A 19 -8.21 1.17 -7.11
CA ASN A 19 -7.23 0.97 -8.15
C ASN A 19 -6.09 0.14 -7.53
N PRO A 20 -5.72 -1.03 -8.05
CA PRO A 20 -4.62 -1.82 -7.49
C PRO A 20 -3.29 -1.04 -7.38
N ASP A 21 -3.12 0.03 -8.18
CA ASP A 21 -2.00 0.99 -8.07
C ASP A 21 -1.99 1.87 -6.80
N ASP A 22 -3.11 1.87 -6.05
CA ASP A 22 -3.22 2.59 -4.80
C ASP A 22 -2.59 1.83 -3.64
N ILE A 23 -2.30 0.53 -3.76
CA ILE A 23 -1.63 -0.22 -2.70
C ILE A 23 -0.12 -0.15 -2.91
N ILE A 24 0.59 0.38 -1.92
CA ILE A 24 2.05 0.47 -1.90
C ILE A 24 2.62 -0.28 -0.70
N ILE A 25 3.88 -0.69 -0.78
CA ILE A 25 4.62 -1.23 0.34
C ILE A 25 5.56 -0.15 0.86
N LEU A 26 5.39 0.24 2.12
CA LEU A 26 6.30 1.14 2.81
C LEU A 26 7.31 0.30 3.60
N ALA A 27 8.57 0.35 3.18
CA ALA A 27 9.67 -0.40 3.76
C ALA A 27 10.56 0.51 4.60
N ASN A 28 10.79 0.13 5.87
CA ASN A 28 11.79 0.77 6.71
C ASN A 28 13.18 0.20 6.38
N ARG A 29 14.03 1.02 5.76
CA ARG A 29 15.40 0.63 5.41
C ARG A 29 16.40 0.93 6.51
N THR A 30 15.98 1.56 7.59
CA THR A 30 16.83 1.89 8.73
C THR A 30 16.77 0.84 9.82
N ASN A 31 17.75 0.90 10.73
CA ASN A 31 17.75 0.15 11.99
C ASN A 31 17.01 0.87 13.12
N ARG A 32 16.16 1.85 12.82
CA ARG A 32 15.41 2.63 13.81
C ARG A 32 13.93 2.30 13.72
N ASN A 33 13.24 2.35 14.85
CA ASN A 33 11.79 2.18 14.89
C ASN A 33 11.10 3.52 14.68
N PHE A 34 10.10 3.56 13.80
CA PHE A 34 9.29 4.76 13.56
C PHE A 34 7.90 4.61 14.16
N ILE A 35 7.41 5.68 14.77
CA ILE A 35 6.00 5.80 15.16
C ILE A 35 5.35 6.71 14.12
N LEU A 36 4.46 6.15 13.32
CA LEU A 36 3.69 6.84 12.29
C LEU A 36 2.32 7.20 12.86
N ASP A 37 1.98 8.48 12.83
CA ASP A 37 0.64 8.96 13.18
C ASP A 37 -0.23 8.87 11.91
N LEU A 38 -0.94 7.75 11.75
CA LEU A 38 -1.81 7.50 10.60
C LEU A 38 -3.27 7.87 10.93
N PRO A 39 -4.15 8.10 9.92
CA PRO A 39 -5.57 8.36 10.15
C PRO A 39 -6.28 7.21 10.89
N ALA A 40 -5.81 5.98 10.68
CA ALA A 40 -6.32 4.79 11.36
C ALA A 40 -5.78 4.64 12.81
N GLY A 41 -4.90 5.53 13.25
CA GLY A 41 -4.25 5.52 14.55
C GLY A 41 -2.73 5.45 14.47
N ARG A 42 -2.10 5.34 15.64
CA ARG A 42 -0.64 5.18 15.75
C ARG A 42 -0.20 3.80 15.29
N TYR A 43 0.73 3.79 14.35
CA TYR A 43 1.34 2.59 13.85
C TYR A 43 2.84 2.61 14.11
N ARG A 44 3.39 1.51 14.65
CA ARG A 44 4.84 1.38 14.84
C ARG A 44 5.42 0.53 13.71
N LEU A 45 6.29 1.16 12.90
CA LEU A 45 7.06 0.47 11.87
C LEU A 45 8.46 0.19 12.43
N ASP A 46 8.69 -1.06 12.82
CA ASP A 46 9.97 -1.50 13.36
C ASP A 46 11.08 -1.50 12.29
N ALA A 47 12.33 -1.50 12.73
CA ALA A 47 13.52 -1.60 11.90
C ALA A 47 13.45 -2.79 10.91
N GLY A 48 13.77 -2.55 9.64
CA GLY A 48 13.76 -3.58 8.58
C GLY A 48 12.37 -4.13 8.23
N ARG A 49 11.30 -3.59 8.83
CA ARG A 49 9.93 -4.08 8.60
C ARG A 49 9.28 -3.37 7.41
N ARG A 50 8.31 -4.05 6.82
CA ARG A 50 7.53 -3.56 5.68
C ARG A 50 6.05 -3.55 6.06
N MET A 51 5.34 -2.51 5.66
CA MET A 51 3.89 -2.41 5.82
C MET A 51 3.22 -2.18 4.47
N ARG A 52 2.11 -2.88 4.24
CA ARG A 52 1.27 -2.64 3.07
C ARG A 52 0.26 -1.56 3.43
N THR A 53 0.19 -0.51 2.62
CA THR A 53 -0.67 0.65 2.88
C THR A 53 -1.15 1.27 1.58
N LEU A 54 -2.05 2.25 1.68
CA LEU A 54 -2.53 2.98 0.52
C LEU A 54 -1.56 4.12 0.17
N ARG A 55 -1.42 4.45 -1.10
CA ARG A 55 -0.64 5.58 -1.62
C ARG A 55 -1.07 6.92 -1.04
N SER A 56 -2.34 7.01 -0.63
CA SER A 56 -2.86 8.16 0.12
C SER A 56 -2.08 8.47 1.39
N ILE A 57 -1.33 7.50 1.94
CA ILE A 57 -0.47 7.71 3.11
C ILE A 57 0.64 8.73 2.84
N LEU A 58 1.07 8.89 1.57
CA LEU A 58 2.11 9.84 1.17
C LEU A 58 1.65 11.30 1.30
N LYS A 59 0.34 11.55 1.45
CA LYS A 59 -0.19 12.88 1.76
C LYS A 59 0.19 13.33 3.18
N HIS A 60 0.58 12.39 4.05
CA HIS A 60 1.06 12.74 5.39
C HIS A 60 2.49 13.25 5.33
N GLN A 61 2.67 14.49 5.79
CA GLN A 61 3.97 15.17 5.85
C GLN A 61 5.05 14.34 6.55
N GLN A 62 4.69 13.60 7.62
CA GLN A 62 5.64 12.73 8.33
C GLN A 62 6.21 11.63 7.42
N ILE A 63 5.36 10.95 6.65
CA ILE A 63 5.82 9.87 5.77
C ILE A 63 6.58 10.44 4.58
N MET A 64 6.08 11.52 4.00
CA MET A 64 6.77 12.20 2.90
C MET A 64 8.19 12.59 3.30
N ALA A 65 8.37 13.24 4.47
CA ALA A 65 9.68 13.61 4.99
C ALA A 65 10.58 12.38 5.22
N LEU A 66 10.03 11.28 5.76
CA LEU A 66 10.81 10.05 5.98
C LEU A 66 11.19 9.33 4.67
N VAL A 67 10.37 9.46 3.63
CA VAL A 67 10.68 8.93 2.29
C VAL A 67 11.73 9.79 1.60
N GLU A 68 11.61 11.12 1.69
CA GLU A 68 12.59 12.07 1.13
C GLU A 68 13.95 11.99 1.81
N ASP A 69 13.97 11.76 3.13
CA ASP A 69 15.18 11.48 3.92
C ASP A 69 15.82 10.12 3.56
N GLY A 70 15.09 9.24 2.87
CA GLY A 70 15.53 7.89 2.53
C GLY A 70 15.40 6.87 3.67
N SER A 71 14.85 7.29 4.83
CA SER A 71 14.54 6.42 5.97
C SER A 71 13.47 5.38 5.62
N LEU A 72 12.48 5.76 4.81
CA LEU A 72 11.45 4.88 4.28
C LEU A 72 11.56 4.77 2.76
N ALA A 73 11.26 3.60 2.22
CA ALA A 73 11.21 3.35 0.79
C ALA A 73 9.81 2.85 0.38
N ILE A 74 9.41 3.22 -0.83
CA ILE A 74 8.16 2.75 -1.44
C ILE A 74 8.53 1.63 -2.43
N GLU A 75 7.93 0.45 -2.24
CA GLU A 75 8.03 -0.73 -3.11
C GLU A 75 6.67 -1.07 -3.73
#